data_AF-H6Q9L6-F1
#
_entry.id   AF-H6Q9L6-F1
#
_cell.length_a   1.000
_cell.length_b   1.000
_cell.length_c   1.000
_cell.angle_alpha   90.00
_cell.angle_beta   90.00
_cell.angle_gamma   90.00
#
_symmetry.space_group_name_H-M   'P 1'
#
loop_
_entity.id
_entity.type
_entity.pdbx_description
1 polymer ?
#
loop_
_entity_poly.entity_id
_entity_poly.type
_entity_poly.pdbx_seq_one_letter_code
_entity_poly.pdbx_strand_id
1 'polypeptide(L)'
;MPTWRTHRAIVKAAWPPELPRGELLRGVLRGVVEPDIEADLVTRCRKKRCREARAPHHDPPEALVRWYYDLAHFFRARGDMYSAGRALGRALHYLHDGAVKTKKWLLLNVHDDVEAQMDQLTSQLPHICNGAKHRRSNNPVEALCHAYALTSALLRQFAADAISPQIGAYYKARGRRKKIYAASAVVLAAVATAVAMPYAALVPAAVGLLAISFWTPRDYVLAMRGGAMCLRPTWGKPAMTC
;
A
#
# COMPACT_ATOMS: atom_id res chain seq x y z
N MET A 1 2.87 -11.43 23.48
CA MET A 1 2.12 -10.89 22.32
C MET A 1 2.67 -9.50 22.05
N PRO A 2 2.96 -9.15 20.79
CA PRO A 2 3.38 -7.81 20.42
C PRO A 2 2.39 -6.81 21.01
N THR A 3 2.88 -5.85 21.78
CA THR A 3 2.00 -4.83 22.32
C THR A 3 1.68 -3.84 21.18
N TRP A 4 0.40 -3.75 20.81
CA TRP A 4 -0.10 -2.71 19.88
C TRP A 4 0.27 -1.28 20.30
N ARG A 5 0.74 -1.12 21.55
CA ARG A 5 1.33 0.08 22.12
C ARG A 5 2.45 0.64 21.25
N THR A 6 3.38 -0.18 20.76
CA THR A 6 4.52 0.28 19.95
C THR A 6 4.05 0.97 18.67
N HIS A 7 3.15 0.34 17.91
CA HIS A 7 2.62 0.93 16.67
C HIS A 7 1.93 2.28 16.92
N ARG A 8 1.10 2.35 17.96
CA ARG A 8 0.39 3.57 18.31
C ARG A 8 1.34 4.68 18.80
N ALA A 9 2.38 4.31 19.56
CA ALA A 9 3.37 5.25 20.04
C ALA A 9 4.18 5.86 18.89
N ILE A 10 4.63 5.03 17.94
CA ILE A 10 5.32 5.50 16.72
C ILE A 10 4.46 6.49 15.96
N VAL A 11 3.18 6.17 15.71
CA VAL A 11 2.24 7.09 15.02
C VAL A 11 2.11 8.41 15.76
N LYS A 12 1.90 8.38 17.09
CA LYS A 12 1.71 9.59 17.89
C LYS A 12 2.95 10.48 17.88
N ALA A 13 4.14 9.88 17.96
CA ALA A 13 5.42 10.60 17.93
C ALA A 13 5.72 11.17 16.54
N ALA A 14 5.38 10.45 15.47
CA ALA A 14 5.65 10.85 14.09
C ALA A 14 4.57 11.74 13.46
N TRP A 15 3.48 12.03 14.18
CA TRP A 15 2.31 12.73 13.62
C TRP A 15 2.67 14.15 13.18
N PRO A 16 2.55 14.47 11.88
CA PRO A 16 2.94 15.77 11.37
C PRO A 16 1.85 16.83 11.66
N PRO A 17 2.23 18.11 11.87
CA PRO A 17 1.28 19.18 12.19
C PRO A 17 0.28 19.49 11.05
N GLU A 18 0.61 19.15 9.81
CA GLU A 18 -0.22 19.38 8.63
C GLU A 18 -1.44 18.43 8.56
N LEU A 19 -1.45 17.35 9.35
CA LEU A 19 -2.54 16.38 9.36
C LEU A 19 -3.51 16.60 10.54
N PRO A 20 -4.84 16.58 10.29
CA PRO A 20 -5.82 16.76 11.35
C PRO A 20 -5.83 15.60 12.33
N ARG A 21 -5.81 15.89 13.65
CA ARG A 21 -5.82 14.87 14.71
C ARG A 21 -7.20 14.28 15.03
N GLY A 22 -8.27 14.73 14.38
CA GLY A 22 -9.64 14.29 14.66
C GLY A 22 -9.90 12.84 14.22
N GLU A 23 -10.88 12.65 13.34
CA GLU A 23 -11.24 11.33 12.81
C GLU A 23 -10.08 10.61 12.14
N LEU A 24 -9.22 11.34 11.44
CA LEU A 24 -8.07 10.78 10.74
C LEU A 24 -7.13 10.05 11.71
N LEU A 25 -6.66 10.71 12.78
CA LEU A 25 -5.78 10.07 13.77
C LEU A 25 -6.47 8.90 14.48
N ARG A 26 -7.76 9.03 14.84
CA ARG A 26 -8.51 7.90 15.42
C ARG A 26 -8.53 6.70 14.48
N GLY A 27 -8.78 6.93 13.20
CA GLY A 27 -8.71 5.92 12.16
C GLY A 27 -7.32 5.30 12.04
N VAL A 28 -6.25 6.10 12.02
CA VAL A 28 -4.87 5.60 11.94
C VAL A 28 -4.52 4.72 13.14
N LEU A 29 -4.84 5.18 14.36
CA LEU A 29 -4.57 4.42 15.59
C LEU A 29 -5.34 3.10 15.68
N ARG A 30 -6.50 3.02 15.03
CA ARG A 30 -7.24 1.78 14.82
C ARG A 30 -6.56 0.93 13.74
N GLY A 31 -6.31 1.50 12.57
CA GLY A 31 -5.75 0.82 11.41
C GLY A 31 -4.39 0.19 11.64
N VAL A 32 -3.53 0.76 12.51
CA VAL A 32 -2.24 0.15 12.84
C VAL A 32 -2.33 -1.14 13.66
N VAL A 33 -3.52 -1.46 14.18
CA VAL A 33 -3.80 -2.65 14.99
C VAL A 33 -4.60 -3.69 14.21
N GLU A 34 -5.43 -3.25 13.27
CA GLU A 34 -6.38 -4.15 12.62
C GLU A 34 -5.75 -5.32 11.86
N PRO A 35 -4.58 -5.24 11.21
CA PRO A 35 -4.00 -6.40 10.54
C PRO A 35 -3.75 -7.61 11.46
N ASP A 36 -3.50 -7.38 12.75
CA ASP A 36 -3.36 -8.45 13.76
C ASP A 36 -4.70 -9.11 14.14
N ILE A 37 -5.81 -8.38 13.98
CA ILE A 37 -7.17 -8.83 14.31
C ILE A 37 -7.85 -9.44 13.09
N GLU A 38 -7.76 -8.73 11.96
CA GLU A 38 -8.37 -9.04 10.68
C GLU A 38 -7.27 -8.98 9.61
N ALA A 39 -6.72 -10.15 9.30
CA ALA A 39 -5.61 -10.28 8.38
C ALA A 39 -6.02 -10.00 6.92
N ASP A 40 -5.16 -9.30 6.20
CA ASP A 40 -5.21 -9.26 4.74
C ASP A 40 -4.82 -10.62 4.15
N LEU A 41 -5.40 -10.98 3.00
CA LEU A 41 -5.09 -12.22 2.30
C LEU A 41 -4.32 -11.92 1.02
N VAL A 42 -3.20 -12.60 0.81
CA VAL A 42 -2.41 -12.57 -0.43
C VAL A 42 -2.62 -13.86 -1.22
N THR A 43 -2.75 -13.73 -2.53
CA THR A 43 -2.88 -14.88 -3.43
C THR A 43 -1.50 -15.44 -3.71
N ARG A 44 -1.26 -16.70 -3.31
CA ARG A 44 -0.01 -17.42 -3.58
C ARG A 44 -0.26 -18.53 -4.58
N CYS A 45 0.35 -18.42 -5.75
CA CYS A 45 0.30 -19.42 -6.79
C CYS A 45 1.57 -20.28 -6.77
N ARG A 46 1.42 -21.61 -6.66
CA ARG A 46 2.51 -22.57 -6.81
C ARG A 46 2.12 -23.59 -7.88
N LYS A 47 2.91 -23.68 -8.94
CA LYS A 47 2.57 -24.47 -10.14
C LYS A 47 1.20 -24.04 -10.68
N LYS A 48 0.23 -24.96 -10.77
CA LYS A 48 -1.12 -24.73 -11.31
C LYS A 48 -2.18 -24.45 -10.23
N ARG A 49 -1.79 -24.23 -8.96
CA ARG A 49 -2.72 -24.00 -7.85
C ARG A 49 -2.45 -22.68 -7.16
N CYS A 50 -3.47 -21.84 -7.07
CA CYS A 50 -3.46 -20.60 -6.29
C CYS A 50 -4.28 -20.81 -5.01
N ARG A 51 -3.76 -20.29 -3.90
CA ARG A 51 -4.49 -20.27 -2.62
C ARG A 51 -4.36 -18.91 -1.98
N GLU A 52 -5.37 -18.52 -1.23
CA GLU A 52 -5.30 -17.37 -0.33
C GLU A 52 -4.52 -17.77 0.92
N ALA A 53 -3.63 -16.88 1.36
CA ALA A 53 -2.86 -17.03 2.59
C ALA A 53 -2.81 -15.68 3.28
N ARG A 54 -2.64 -15.65 4.61
CA ARG A 54 -2.44 -14.38 5.32
C ARG A 54 -1.24 -13.62 4.75
N ALA A 55 -1.38 -12.31 4.61
CA ALA A 55 -0.30 -11.42 4.25
C ALA A 55 0.84 -11.59 5.25
N PRO A 56 2.10 -11.72 4.79
CA PRO A 56 3.22 -11.77 5.71
C PRO A 56 3.39 -10.40 6.37
N HIS A 57 3.60 -10.41 7.68
CA HIS A 57 3.85 -9.20 8.47
C HIS A 57 5.30 -8.71 8.25
N HIS A 58 6.25 -9.64 8.16
CA HIS A 58 7.63 -9.36 7.78
C HIS A 58 7.81 -9.55 6.29
N ASP A 59 8.41 -8.55 5.64
CA ASP A 59 8.48 -8.48 4.16
C ASP A 59 7.09 -8.47 3.51
N PRO A 60 6.21 -7.53 3.91
CA PRO A 60 4.91 -7.39 3.27
C PRO A 60 5.10 -7.04 1.78
N PRO A 61 4.22 -7.52 0.89
CA PRO A 61 4.28 -7.13 -0.51
C PRO A 61 4.19 -5.60 -0.63
N GLU A 62 5.10 -4.97 -1.36
CA GLU A 62 5.07 -3.51 -1.57
C GLU A 62 3.70 -3.04 -2.13
N ALA A 63 3.08 -3.87 -2.98
CA ALA A 63 1.77 -3.62 -3.54
C ALA A 63 0.64 -3.54 -2.50
N LEU A 64 0.77 -4.21 -1.34
CA LEU A 64 -0.18 -4.15 -0.22
C LEU A 64 -0.10 -2.79 0.49
N VAL A 65 1.12 -2.36 0.84
CA VAL A 65 1.34 -1.05 1.48
C VAL A 65 0.88 0.07 0.56
N ARG A 66 1.25 0.00 -0.71
CA ARG A 66 0.84 0.97 -1.73
C ARG A 66 -0.67 0.99 -1.95
N TRP A 67 -1.32 -0.17 -1.97
CA TRP A 67 -2.78 -0.27 -2.07
C TRP A 67 -3.47 0.50 -0.94
N TYR A 68 -3.05 0.26 0.30
CA TYR A 68 -3.63 0.94 1.46
C TYR A 68 -3.35 2.44 1.48
N TYR A 69 -2.17 2.86 1.02
CA TYR A 69 -1.86 4.28 0.83
C TYR A 69 -2.79 4.94 -0.19
N ASP A 70 -2.99 4.31 -1.35
CA ASP A 70 -3.87 4.82 -2.40
C ASP A 70 -5.36 4.81 -1.93
N LEU A 71 -5.76 3.81 -1.14
CA LEU A 71 -7.09 3.70 -0.53
C LEU A 71 -7.34 4.77 0.55
N ALA A 72 -6.32 5.12 1.33
CA ALA A 72 -6.42 6.22 2.29
C ALA A 72 -6.74 7.53 1.58
N HIS A 73 -6.09 7.81 0.45
CA HIS A 73 -6.38 8.98 -0.39
C HIS A 73 -7.79 8.93 -0.97
N PHE A 74 -8.24 7.75 -1.45
CA PHE A 74 -9.61 7.56 -1.93
C PHE A 74 -10.65 8.01 -0.90
N PHE A 75 -10.54 7.55 0.35
CA PHE A 75 -11.48 7.93 1.40
C PHE A 75 -11.34 9.41 1.79
N ARG A 76 -10.11 9.93 1.89
CA ARG A 76 -9.84 11.35 2.18
C ARG A 76 -10.53 12.26 1.16
N ALA A 77 -10.38 11.97 -0.13
CA ALA A 77 -10.98 12.75 -1.20
C ALA A 77 -12.53 12.75 -1.13
N ARG A 78 -13.12 11.71 -0.54
CA ARG A 78 -14.57 11.58 -0.35
C ARG A 78 -15.07 12.13 1.00
N GLY A 79 -14.19 12.69 1.81
CA GLY A 79 -14.53 13.25 3.12
C GLY A 79 -14.64 12.23 4.25
N ASP A 80 -14.41 10.93 4.00
CA ASP A 80 -14.42 9.90 5.03
C ASP A 80 -13.04 9.81 5.70
N MET A 81 -12.78 10.72 6.63
CA MET A 81 -11.48 10.85 7.28
C MET A 81 -11.17 9.67 8.21
N TYR A 82 -12.19 9.05 8.82
CA TYR A 82 -11.98 7.89 9.67
C TYR A 82 -11.53 6.67 8.86
N SER A 83 -12.22 6.35 7.76
CA SER A 83 -11.80 5.26 6.86
C SER A 83 -10.48 5.56 6.17
N ALA A 84 -10.21 6.82 5.81
CA ALA A 84 -8.90 7.24 5.31
C ALA A 84 -7.80 6.92 6.33
N GLY A 85 -8.05 7.24 7.60
CA GLY A 85 -7.16 6.92 8.70
C GLY A 85 -6.96 5.42 8.86
N ARG A 86 -8.03 4.62 8.83
CA ARG A 86 -7.93 3.15 8.94
C ARG A 86 -7.05 2.56 7.84
N ALA A 87 -7.27 2.92 6.59
CA ALA A 87 -6.46 2.47 5.46
C ALA A 87 -4.99 2.88 5.63
N LEU A 88 -4.72 4.14 6.00
CA LEU A 88 -3.36 4.63 6.23
C LEU A 88 -2.67 3.91 7.40
N GLY A 89 -3.42 3.63 8.48
CA GLY A 89 -2.93 2.85 9.61
C GLY A 89 -2.53 1.44 9.22
N ARG A 90 -3.29 0.77 8.35
CA ARG A 90 -2.93 -0.57 7.85
C ARG A 90 -1.64 -0.54 7.04
N ALA A 91 -1.43 0.48 6.19
CA ALA A 91 -0.15 0.66 5.50
C ALA A 91 1.02 0.84 6.48
N LEU A 92 0.84 1.65 7.53
CA LEU A 92 1.86 1.88 8.55
C LEU A 92 2.17 0.64 9.38
N HIS A 93 1.17 -0.18 9.71
CA HIS A 93 1.38 -1.45 10.40
C HIS A 93 2.40 -2.33 9.66
N TYR A 94 2.18 -2.53 8.36
CA TYR A 94 3.09 -3.32 7.53
C TYR A 94 4.51 -2.71 7.43
N LEU A 95 4.64 -1.38 7.45
CA LEU A 95 5.95 -0.73 7.52
C LEU A 95 6.63 -0.94 8.88
N HIS A 96 5.88 -0.92 9.98
CA HIS A 96 6.42 -1.18 11.31
C HIS A 96 6.94 -2.62 11.43
N ASP A 97 6.13 -3.61 11.04
CA ASP A 97 6.51 -5.03 11.11
C ASP A 97 7.64 -5.37 10.13
N GLY A 98 7.67 -4.69 8.98
CA GLY A 98 8.74 -4.77 8.00
C GLY A 98 10.08 -4.21 8.50
N ALA A 99 10.09 -3.33 9.51
CA ALA A 99 11.31 -2.74 10.06
C ALA A 99 12.12 -3.72 10.94
N VAL A 100 11.49 -4.78 11.44
CA VAL A 100 12.15 -5.80 12.27
C VAL A 100 12.72 -6.91 11.38
N LYS A 101 13.97 -7.32 11.63
CA LYS A 101 14.52 -8.58 11.09
C LYS A 101 14.12 -9.73 12.01
N THR A 102 13.43 -10.71 11.45
CA THR A 102 12.98 -11.90 12.20
C THR A 102 14.10 -12.87 12.54
N LYS A 103 15.18 -12.88 11.76
CA LYS A 103 16.27 -13.86 11.91
C LYS A 103 17.55 -13.22 12.47
N LYS A 104 18.06 -13.77 13.56
CA LYS A 104 19.46 -13.66 13.97
C LYS A 104 20.14 -14.98 13.60
N TRP A 105 21.23 -14.93 12.83
CA TRP A 105 22.01 -16.14 12.46
C TRP A 105 21.17 -17.30 11.89
N LEU A 106 20.48 -17.09 10.75
CA LEU A 106 19.69 -18.06 9.94
C LEU A 106 18.62 -18.94 10.65
N LEU A 107 18.63 -19.06 11.97
CA LEU A 107 17.95 -20.11 12.75
C LEU A 107 17.22 -19.59 13.99
N LEU A 108 17.62 -18.45 14.58
CA LEU A 108 16.96 -17.89 15.77
C LEU A 108 15.91 -16.86 15.38
N ASN A 109 14.65 -17.16 15.71
CA ASN A 109 13.56 -16.19 15.66
C ASN A 109 13.68 -15.26 16.88
N VAL A 110 14.16 -14.04 16.65
CA VAL A 110 14.37 -13.02 17.72
C VAL A 110 13.29 -11.95 17.70
N HIS A 111 12.23 -12.17 16.92
CA HIS A 111 11.23 -11.16 16.61
C HIS A 111 10.54 -10.60 17.86
N ASP A 112 9.93 -11.49 18.65
CA ASP A 112 9.19 -11.13 19.86
C ASP A 112 10.07 -10.38 20.89
N ASP A 113 11.35 -10.77 21.02
CA ASP A 113 12.30 -10.14 21.91
C ASP A 113 12.66 -8.72 21.46
N VAL A 114 12.83 -8.51 20.15
CA VAL A 114 13.12 -7.19 19.59
C VAL A 114 11.93 -6.27 19.76
N GLU A 115 10.71 -6.76 19.50
CA GLU A 115 9.49 -5.98 19.68
C GLU A 115 9.23 -5.62 21.14
N ALA A 116 9.46 -6.54 22.07
CA ALA A 116 9.36 -6.27 23.50
C ALA A 116 10.33 -5.18 23.95
N GLN A 117 11.57 -5.21 23.44
CA GLN A 117 12.55 -4.15 23.69
C GLN A 117 12.15 -2.82 23.04
N MET A 118 11.60 -2.85 21.82
CA MET A 118 11.09 -1.65 21.16
C MET A 118 9.98 -0.99 22.00
N ASP A 119 9.08 -1.76 22.59
CA ASP A 119 7.99 -1.22 23.43
C ASP A 119 8.54 -0.41 24.62
N GLN A 120 9.59 -0.91 25.27
CA GLN A 120 10.27 -0.21 26.38
C GLN A 120 10.94 1.10 25.95
N LEU A 121 11.35 1.20 24.68
CA LEU A 121 12.05 2.36 24.13
C LEU A 121 11.11 3.40 23.51
N THR A 122 9.83 3.08 23.30
CA THR A 122 8.88 3.97 22.60
C THR A 122 8.69 5.34 23.26
N SER A 123 8.82 5.43 24.59
CA SER A 123 8.72 6.69 25.33
C SER A 123 9.89 7.65 25.08
N GLN A 124 10.99 7.17 24.49
CA GLN A 124 12.18 7.96 24.19
C GLN A 124 12.18 8.53 22.77
N LEU A 125 11.14 8.26 21.97
CA LEU A 125 10.98 8.85 20.65
C LEU A 125 10.68 10.36 20.75
N PRO A 126 11.24 11.20 19.86
CA PRO A 126 12.15 10.84 18.77
C PRO A 126 13.64 10.83 19.18
N HIS A 127 13.98 11.24 20.40
CA HIS A 127 15.35 11.51 20.85
C HIS A 127 16.30 10.31 20.72
N ILE A 128 15.82 9.10 20.99
CA ILE A 128 16.62 7.87 20.87
C ILE A 128 17.14 7.62 19.44
N CYS A 129 16.54 8.27 18.44
CA CYS A 129 16.95 8.15 17.04
C CYS A 129 18.09 9.08 16.63
N ASN A 130 18.56 9.95 17.53
CA ASN A 130 19.70 10.82 17.26
C ASN A 130 20.98 9.98 17.05
N GLY A 131 21.52 9.98 15.83
CA GLY A 131 22.71 9.21 15.46
C GLY A 131 22.47 7.72 15.19
N ALA A 132 21.23 7.23 15.28
CA ALA A 132 20.89 5.85 14.96
C ALA A 132 20.85 5.60 13.44
N LYS A 133 21.22 4.39 13.00
CA LYS A 133 21.06 3.98 11.60
C LYS A 133 19.59 3.62 11.33
N HIS A 134 18.97 4.26 10.33
CA HIS A 134 17.58 3.99 9.94
C HIS A 134 17.53 2.83 8.94
N ARG A 135 17.58 1.59 9.44
CA ARG A 135 17.53 0.40 8.59
C ARG A 135 16.76 -0.73 9.26
N ARG A 136 16.23 -1.63 8.44
CA ARG A 136 15.71 -2.91 8.92
C ARG A 136 16.78 -3.67 9.70
N SER A 137 16.51 -3.99 10.96
CA SER A 137 17.51 -4.53 11.89
C SER A 137 16.91 -5.48 12.93
N ASN A 138 17.76 -6.25 13.59
CA ASN A 138 17.43 -6.97 14.83
C ASN A 138 17.95 -6.22 16.07
N ASN A 139 18.56 -5.04 15.89
CA ASN A 139 18.79 -4.09 16.97
C ASN A 139 17.50 -3.28 17.19
N PRO A 140 16.94 -3.25 18.41
CA PRO A 140 15.65 -2.60 18.67
C PRO A 140 15.67 -1.09 18.44
N VAL A 141 16.79 -0.40 18.71
CA VAL A 141 16.92 1.04 18.44
C VAL A 141 16.91 1.32 16.94
N GLU A 142 17.73 0.59 16.16
CA GLU A 142 17.78 0.76 14.70
C GLU A 142 16.41 0.44 14.05
N ALA A 143 15.76 -0.64 14.48
CA ALA A 143 14.44 -1.04 13.97
C ALA A 143 13.35 -0.02 14.32
N LEU A 144 13.29 0.43 15.58
CA LEU A 144 12.36 1.46 16.03
C LEU A 144 12.53 2.78 15.28
N CYS A 145 13.78 3.21 15.09
CA CYS A 145 14.07 4.44 14.37
C CYS A 145 13.82 4.34 12.87
N HIS A 146 14.02 3.16 12.28
CA HIS A 146 13.62 2.90 10.91
C HIS A 146 12.09 2.97 10.74
N ALA A 147 11.33 2.30 11.62
CA ALA A 147 9.88 2.38 11.62
C ALA A 147 9.38 3.82 11.82
N TYR A 148 9.93 4.56 12.79
CA TYR A 148 9.61 5.97 13.01
C TYR A 148 9.88 6.84 11.78
N ALA A 149 11.05 6.67 11.13
CA ALA A 149 11.40 7.43 9.93
C ALA A 149 10.46 7.12 8.75
N LEU A 150 10.14 5.85 8.51
CA LEU A 150 9.20 5.43 7.48
C LEU A 150 7.79 5.99 7.75
N THR A 151 7.35 5.97 9.00
CA THR A 151 6.04 6.50 9.41
C THR A 151 5.96 8.00 9.22
N SER A 152 6.97 8.75 9.66
CA SER A 152 7.03 10.21 9.44
C SER A 152 7.03 10.54 7.94
N ALA A 153 7.82 9.82 7.14
CA ALA A 153 7.86 10.00 5.70
C ALA A 153 6.50 9.74 5.04
N LEU A 154 5.85 8.60 5.34
CA LEU A 154 4.56 8.25 4.75
C LEU A 154 3.46 9.23 5.15
N LEU A 155 3.41 9.68 6.41
CA LEU A 155 2.42 10.65 6.88
C LEU A 155 2.60 12.02 6.21
N ARG A 156 3.84 12.50 6.08
CA ARG A 156 4.13 13.75 5.34
C ARG A 156 3.80 13.62 3.86
N GLN A 157 4.12 12.48 3.26
CA GLN A 157 3.76 12.20 1.88
C GLN A 157 2.24 12.18 1.70
N PHE A 158 1.50 11.56 2.63
CA PHE A 158 0.04 11.56 2.63
C PHE A 158 -0.54 12.98 2.71
N ALA A 159 0.05 13.86 3.51
CA ALA A 159 -0.35 15.26 3.58
C ALA A 159 -0.17 15.97 2.22
N ALA A 160 0.99 15.78 1.58
CA ALA A 160 1.39 16.44 0.35
C ALA A 160 0.70 15.90 -0.92
N ASP A 161 0.48 14.58 -1.01
CA ASP A 161 -0.06 13.91 -2.20
C ASP A 161 -1.58 14.07 -2.37
N ALA A 162 -2.22 15.02 -1.69
CA ALA A 162 -3.66 15.20 -1.72
C ALA A 162 -4.17 15.52 -3.14
N ILE A 163 -5.06 14.69 -3.67
CA ILE A 163 -5.69 14.92 -4.97
C ILE A 163 -7.15 15.30 -4.75
N SER A 164 -7.57 16.42 -5.32
CA SER A 164 -8.98 16.84 -5.24
C SER A 164 -9.89 15.93 -6.07
N PRO A 165 -11.18 15.79 -5.70
CA PRO A 165 -12.15 15.02 -6.48
C PRO A 165 -12.23 15.40 -7.96
N GLN A 166 -12.11 16.70 -8.26
CA GLN A 166 -12.14 17.22 -9.62
C GLN A 166 -10.93 16.74 -10.44
N ILE A 167 -9.73 16.78 -9.84
CA ILE A 167 -8.51 16.26 -10.47
C ILE A 167 -8.60 14.72 -10.62
N GLY A 168 -9.16 14.02 -9.64
CA GLY A 168 -9.44 12.58 -9.72
C GLY A 168 -10.34 12.22 -10.90
N ALA A 169 -11.43 12.97 -11.10
CA ALA A 169 -12.35 12.79 -12.23
C ALA A 169 -11.66 13.05 -13.58
N TYR A 170 -10.80 14.08 -13.65
CA TYR A 170 -9.98 14.35 -14.83
C TYR A 170 -9.07 13.16 -15.17
N TYR A 171 -8.34 12.61 -14.18
CA TYR A 171 -7.48 11.45 -14.42
C TYR A 171 -8.28 10.21 -14.83
N LYS A 172 -9.47 9.99 -14.26
CA LYS A 172 -10.35 8.90 -14.70
C LYS A 172 -10.69 9.02 -16.19
N ALA A 173 -11.11 10.20 -16.63
CA ALA A 173 -11.44 10.46 -18.03
C ALA A 173 -10.21 10.31 -18.94
N ARG A 174 -9.03 10.80 -18.51
CA ARG A 174 -7.77 10.65 -19.24
C ARG A 174 -7.34 9.18 -19.36
N GLY A 175 -7.42 8.42 -18.27
CA GLY A 175 -7.12 6.99 -18.26
C GLY A 175 -8.05 6.19 -19.19
N ARG A 176 -9.34 6.52 -19.21
CA ARG A 176 -10.32 5.91 -20.12
C ARG A 176 -9.95 6.19 -21.58
N ARG A 177 -9.61 7.44 -21.92
CA ARG A 177 -9.13 7.81 -23.26
C ARG A 177 -7.88 7.03 -23.66
N LYS A 178 -6.90 6.89 -22.78
CA LYS A 178 -5.69 6.09 -23.03
C LYS A 178 -6.01 4.62 -23.34
N LYS A 179 -6.93 3.99 -22.59
CA LYS A 179 -7.37 2.63 -22.87
C LYS A 179 -8.04 2.52 -24.24
N ILE A 180 -8.93 3.47 -24.57
CA ILE A 180 -9.61 3.50 -25.88
C ILE A 180 -8.59 3.65 -27.00
N TYR A 181 -7.66 4.61 -26.91
CA TYR A 181 -6.64 4.80 -27.95
C TYR A 181 -5.72 3.59 -28.12
N ALA A 182 -5.32 2.94 -27.02
CA ALA A 182 -4.54 1.71 -27.10
C ALA A 182 -5.34 0.59 -27.81
N ALA A 183 -6.62 0.41 -27.47
CA ALA A 183 -7.47 -0.60 -28.08
C ALA A 183 -7.70 -0.30 -29.57
N SER A 184 -7.99 0.95 -29.92
CA SER A 184 -8.13 1.39 -31.31
C SER A 184 -6.85 1.17 -32.11
N ALA A 185 -5.67 1.42 -31.53
CA ALA A 185 -4.39 1.15 -32.20
C ALA A 185 -4.18 -0.35 -32.49
N VAL A 186 -4.51 -1.23 -31.54
CA VAL A 186 -4.46 -2.69 -31.75
C VAL A 186 -5.43 -3.12 -32.85
N VAL A 187 -6.67 -2.60 -32.85
CA VAL A 187 -7.66 -2.91 -33.89
C VAL A 187 -7.21 -2.41 -35.26
N LEU A 188 -6.70 -1.18 -35.37
CA LEU A 188 -6.19 -0.63 -36.63
C LEU A 188 -5.00 -1.43 -37.17
N ALA A 189 -4.07 -1.82 -36.30
CA ALA A 189 -2.96 -2.68 -36.69
C ALA A 189 -3.43 -4.06 -37.16
N ALA A 190 -4.45 -4.63 -36.50
CA ALA A 190 -5.06 -5.89 -36.91
C ALA A 190 -5.72 -5.78 -38.29
N VAL A 191 -6.48 -4.70 -38.56
CA VAL A 191 -7.11 -4.46 -39.86
C VAL A 191 -6.04 -4.32 -40.95
N ALA A 192 -5.00 -3.51 -40.72
CA ALA A 192 -3.89 -3.36 -41.67
C ALA A 192 -3.18 -4.69 -41.96
N THR A 193 -2.97 -5.51 -40.92
CA THR A 193 -2.35 -6.84 -41.06
C THR A 193 -3.28 -7.81 -41.80
N ALA A 194 -4.59 -7.73 -41.59
CA ALA A 194 -5.56 -8.62 -42.22
C ALA A 194 -5.66 -8.41 -43.75
N VAL A 195 -5.39 -7.20 -44.23
CA VAL A 195 -5.29 -6.90 -45.68
C VAL A 195 -4.10 -7.62 -46.31
N ALA A 196 -2.97 -7.72 -45.61
CA ALA A 196 -1.76 -8.39 -46.12
C ALA A 196 -1.76 -9.91 -45.85
N MET A 197 -2.23 -10.32 -44.67
CA MET A 197 -2.18 -11.70 -44.15
C MET A 197 -3.38 -11.97 -43.22
N PRO A 198 -4.57 -12.35 -43.75
CA PRO A 198 -5.82 -12.41 -42.99
C PRO A 198 -5.79 -13.35 -41.78
N TYR A 199 -5.07 -14.47 -41.89
CA TYR A 199 -4.96 -15.45 -40.80
C TYR A 199 -3.95 -15.06 -39.71
N ALA A 200 -3.03 -14.12 -39.99
CA ALA A 200 -1.99 -13.70 -39.05
C ALA A 200 -2.45 -12.57 -38.09
N ALA A 201 -3.56 -11.89 -38.40
CA ALA A 201 -4.00 -10.69 -37.68
C ALA A 201 -4.78 -10.99 -36.39
N LEU A 202 -5.54 -12.09 -36.34
CA LEU A 202 -6.54 -12.34 -35.28
C LEU A 202 -5.90 -12.64 -33.92
N VAL A 203 -4.87 -13.49 -33.88
CA VAL A 203 -4.23 -13.90 -32.62
C VAL A 203 -3.50 -12.73 -31.94
N PRO A 204 -2.65 -11.95 -32.63
CA PRO A 204 -1.99 -10.79 -32.02
C PRO A 204 -2.99 -9.72 -31.57
N ALA A 205 -4.08 -9.50 -32.32
CA ALA A 205 -5.13 -8.56 -31.95
C ALA A 205 -5.84 -8.98 -30.66
N ALA A 206 -6.22 -10.26 -30.54
CA ALA A 206 -6.85 -10.80 -29.35
C ALA A 206 -5.93 -10.70 -28.13
N VAL A 207 -4.64 -11.04 -28.28
CA VAL A 207 -3.64 -10.91 -27.22
C VAL A 207 -3.44 -9.44 -26.82
N GLY A 208 -3.36 -8.53 -27.79
CA GLY A 208 -3.21 -7.10 -27.52
C GLY A 208 -4.40 -6.50 -26.78
N LEU A 209 -5.63 -6.81 -27.21
CA LEU A 209 -6.85 -6.37 -26.52
C LEU A 209 -6.95 -6.97 -25.12
N LEU A 210 -6.58 -8.24 -24.94
CA LEU A 210 -6.54 -8.87 -23.62
C LEU A 210 -5.54 -8.15 -22.71
N ALA A 211 -4.33 -7.86 -23.20
CA ALA A 211 -3.31 -7.12 -22.45
C ALA A 211 -3.80 -5.72 -22.02
N ILE A 212 -4.50 -4.99 -22.90
CA ILE A 212 -5.07 -3.67 -22.60
C ILE A 212 -6.19 -3.76 -21.55
N SER A 213 -6.96 -4.84 -21.54
CA SER A 213 -8.01 -5.04 -20.55
C SER A 213 -7.44 -5.16 -19.14
N PHE A 214 -6.30 -5.86 -18.98
CA PHE A 214 -5.58 -6.02 -17.71
C PHE A 214 -4.63 -4.86 -17.36
N TRP A 215 -4.21 -4.07 -18.34
CA TRP A 215 -3.36 -2.91 -18.09
C TRP A 215 -4.09 -1.85 -17.24
N THR A 216 -3.43 -1.37 -16.19
CA THR A 216 -3.94 -0.28 -15.34
C THR A 216 -3.09 0.97 -15.57
N PRO A 217 -3.60 1.98 -16.30
CA PRO A 217 -2.88 3.23 -16.50
C PRO A 217 -2.59 3.90 -15.15
N ARG A 218 -1.43 4.57 -15.04
CA ARG A 218 -1.10 5.41 -13.86
C ARG A 218 -2.23 6.40 -13.51
N ASP A 219 -2.96 6.86 -14.52
CA ASP A 219 -4.13 7.72 -14.37
C ASP A 219 -5.24 7.11 -13.51
N TYR A 220 -5.43 5.79 -13.53
CA TYR A 220 -6.44 5.15 -12.69
C TYR A 220 -6.02 5.12 -11.21
N VAL A 221 -4.72 5.02 -10.93
CA VAL A 221 -4.20 5.17 -9.56
C VAL A 221 -4.41 6.59 -9.05
N LEU A 222 -4.13 7.61 -9.89
CA LEU A 222 -4.38 9.01 -9.54
C LEU A 222 -5.88 9.31 -9.39
N ALA A 223 -6.73 8.68 -10.22
CA ALA A 223 -8.17 8.76 -10.11
C ALA A 223 -8.70 8.12 -8.81
N MET A 224 -8.11 6.99 -8.39
CA MET A 224 -8.42 6.37 -7.10
C MET A 224 -8.03 7.28 -5.95
N ARG A 225 -6.83 7.86 -5.96
CA ARG A 225 -6.40 8.84 -4.94
C ARG A 225 -7.33 10.05 -4.85
N GLY A 226 -7.89 10.49 -5.98
CA GLY A 226 -8.90 11.55 -6.02
C GLY A 226 -10.34 11.06 -5.77
N GLY A 227 -10.57 9.84 -5.28
CA GLY A 227 -11.91 9.35 -4.92
C GLY A 227 -12.86 9.06 -6.09
N ALA A 228 -12.36 9.07 -7.34
CA ALA A 228 -13.18 8.98 -8.55
C ALA A 228 -13.42 7.54 -9.04
N MET A 229 -12.63 6.57 -8.55
CA MET A 229 -12.82 5.15 -8.85
C MET A 229 -12.24 4.26 -7.76
N CYS A 230 -12.85 3.10 -7.58
CA CYS A 230 -12.30 2.01 -6.78
C CYS A 230 -11.54 1.06 -7.69
N LEU A 231 -10.23 0.90 -7.45
CA LEU A 231 -9.46 -0.16 -8.10
C LEU A 231 -9.65 -1.49 -7.36
N ARG A 232 -9.28 -2.61 -7.98
CA ARG A 232 -9.17 -3.89 -7.28
C ARG A 232 -7.70 -4.25 -7.19
N PRO A 233 -7.20 -4.69 -6.02
CA PRO A 233 -5.83 -5.15 -5.91
C PRO A 233 -5.66 -6.44 -6.72
N THR A 234 -4.51 -6.57 -7.36
CA THR A 234 -4.15 -7.76 -8.15
C THR A 234 -3.42 -8.83 -7.32
N TRP A 235 -2.97 -8.47 -6.11
CA TRP A 235 -2.14 -9.31 -5.25
C TRP A 235 -2.92 -10.19 -4.29
N GLY A 236 -4.22 -9.95 -4.08
CA GLY A 236 -5.00 -10.67 -3.08
C GLY A 236 -6.33 -10.01 -2.69
N LYS A 237 -6.84 -10.38 -1.52
CA LYS A 237 -8.11 -9.92 -0.95
C LYS A 237 -7.81 -9.07 0.30
N PRO A 238 -7.91 -7.74 0.22
CA PRO A 238 -7.69 -6.88 1.35
C PRO A 238 -8.86 -7.00 2.34
N ALA A 239 -8.60 -6.76 3.62
CA ALA A 239 -9.63 -6.65 4.65
C ALA A 239 -10.51 -5.40 4.46
N MET A 240 -9.96 -4.37 3.82
CA MET A 240 -10.69 -3.13 3.54
C MET A 240 -10.63 -2.77 2.06
N THR A 241 -11.79 -2.45 1.51
CA THR A 241 -11.98 -1.98 0.14
C THR A 241 -12.81 -0.69 0.14
N CYS A 242 -12.83 -0.03 -1.00
CA CYS A 242 -13.99 0.74 -1.42
C CYS A 242 -15.04 -0.19 -2.05
#